data_AF-X0T3J8-F1
#
_entry.id   AF-X0T3J8-F1
#
_cell.length_a   1.000
_cell.length_b   1.000
_cell.length_c   1.000
_cell.angle_alpha   90.00
_cell.angle_beta   90.00
_cell.angle_gamma   90.00
#
_symmetry.space_group_name_H-M   'P 1'
#
loop_
_entity.id
_entity.type
_entity.pdbx_description
1 polymer ?
#
loop_
_entity_poly.entity_id
_entity_poly.type
_entity_poly.pdbx_seq_one_letter_code
_entity_poly.pdbx_strand_id
1 'polypeptide(L)'
;MVKRIAVVDNTKLKDMDKKKHIQGLCPVNRAGKDCIYFEDSKLLIDESLCIGCGICVNASPEAIHIINLPEELEQEPIHRYGKNEFELFNLPIPLFGKVVGILGINGIGKSTAIKVLAGILKPNLGKDIKNQRFLGSLRNSKEFQREKEASYDELIEFFKGTEAQAFFEKVKAGKIKIAYKPQQIDLIPKTQKGKVKALLKKVDEKKQLDKIAKQLEIENILDNNIKDISGGELQRVAIAATVLKKANLYIFDEPTSYLDIKQRIKVSKFIKSLADENTAVLIVEHDLIILDYMADLVHIMYGKEACYGVVSQPRTTRTAINVYLSGYLKEENMRFRNYPIKFEKRALIKKTSTNL
;
A
#
# COMPACT_ATOMS: atom_id res chain seq x y z
N MET A 1 -14.32 23.52 7.78
CA MET A 1 -15.59 22.81 7.51
C MET A 1 -15.22 21.34 7.46
N VAL A 2 -15.73 20.49 8.37
CA VAL A 2 -15.20 19.11 8.52
C VAL A 2 -15.30 18.34 7.20
N LYS A 3 -14.14 17.99 6.61
CA LYS A 3 -14.06 17.18 5.40
C LYS A 3 -14.54 15.76 5.74
N ARG A 4 -15.45 15.23 4.91
CA ARG A 4 -16.03 13.89 5.12
C ARG A 4 -15.67 13.00 3.95
N ILE A 5 -15.28 11.77 4.26
CA ILE A 5 -15.17 10.70 3.28
C ILE A 5 -16.41 9.83 3.40
N ALA A 6 -17.09 9.62 2.29
CA ALA A 6 -18.13 8.62 2.17
C ALA A 6 -17.62 7.49 1.29
N VAL A 7 -17.62 6.25 1.78
CA VAL A 7 -17.19 5.06 1.03
C VAL A 7 -18.36 4.11 0.88
N VAL A 8 -18.59 3.63 -0.35
CA VAL A 8 -19.73 2.77 -0.68
C VAL A 8 -19.27 1.54 -1.44
N ASP A 9 -19.30 0.38 -0.78
CA ASP A 9 -19.09 -0.91 -1.41
C ASP A 9 -20.35 -1.37 -2.15
N ASN A 10 -20.42 -1.02 -3.44
CA ASN A 10 -21.53 -1.38 -4.30
C ASN A 10 -21.61 -2.88 -4.62
N THR A 11 -20.58 -3.68 -4.33
CA THR A 11 -20.62 -5.14 -4.52
C THR A 11 -21.48 -5.83 -3.46
N LYS A 12 -21.59 -5.22 -2.27
CA LYS A 12 -22.45 -5.67 -1.17
C LYS A 12 -23.88 -5.10 -1.25
N LEU A 13 -24.08 -4.03 -2.02
CA LEU A 13 -25.39 -3.43 -2.29
C LEU A 13 -25.91 -3.85 -3.67
N LYS A 14 -26.31 -5.11 -3.84
CA LYS A 14 -26.82 -5.61 -5.12
C LYS A 14 -28.28 -5.25 -5.38
N ASP A 15 -29.07 -5.17 -4.32
CA ASP A 15 -30.51 -4.91 -4.39
C ASP A 15 -30.81 -3.42 -4.58
N MET A 16 -31.53 -3.11 -5.66
CA MET A 16 -31.96 -1.74 -5.99
C MET A 16 -33.04 -1.21 -5.04
N ASP A 17 -33.86 -2.06 -4.46
CA ASP A 17 -34.90 -1.62 -3.52
C ASP A 17 -34.28 -1.26 -2.18
N LYS A 18 -33.31 -2.06 -1.70
CA LYS A 18 -32.48 -1.69 -0.55
C LYS A 18 -31.76 -0.35 -0.78
N LYS A 19 -31.22 -0.13 -1.97
CA LYS A 19 -30.57 1.14 -2.36
C LYS A 19 -31.53 2.32 -2.29
N LYS A 20 -32.73 2.21 -2.88
CA LYS A 20 -33.78 3.24 -2.83
C LYS A 20 -34.24 3.51 -1.41
N HIS A 21 -34.39 2.47 -0.60
CA HIS A 21 -34.72 2.60 0.81
C HIS A 21 -33.65 3.44 1.55
N ILE A 22 -32.37 3.12 1.38
CA ILE A 22 -31.26 3.88 1.98
C ILE A 22 -31.27 5.35 1.52
N GLN A 23 -31.51 5.62 0.23
CA GLN A 23 -31.65 6.99 -0.28
C GLN A 23 -32.79 7.74 0.41
N GLY A 24 -33.96 7.11 0.54
CA GLY A 24 -35.13 7.68 1.21
C GLY A 24 -34.97 7.88 2.71
N LEU A 25 -33.99 7.24 3.35
CA LEU A 25 -33.65 7.47 4.77
C LEU A 25 -32.81 8.73 4.99
N CYS A 26 -32.14 9.24 3.96
CA CYS A 26 -31.24 10.38 4.09
C CYS A 26 -32.03 11.68 4.38
N PRO A 27 -31.75 12.39 5.50
CA PRO A 27 -32.43 13.64 5.83
C PRO A 27 -32.23 14.73 4.78
N VAL A 28 -31.04 14.77 4.17
CA VAL A 28 -30.68 15.78 3.16
C VAL A 28 -31.46 15.54 1.86
N ASN A 29 -31.68 14.27 1.49
CA ASN A 29 -32.58 13.91 0.39
C ASN A 29 -34.04 14.23 0.70
N ARG A 30 -34.50 13.95 1.93
CA ARG A 30 -35.86 14.32 2.37
C ARG A 30 -36.09 15.83 2.36
N ALA A 31 -35.04 16.61 2.58
CA ALA A 31 -35.06 18.07 2.48
C ALA A 31 -34.94 18.59 1.02
N GLY A 32 -34.96 17.72 0.02
CA GLY A 32 -34.99 18.08 -1.40
C GLY A 32 -33.62 18.26 -2.08
N LYS A 33 -32.51 17.84 -1.45
CA LYS A 33 -31.16 17.89 -2.03
C LYS A 33 -30.62 16.49 -2.36
N ASP A 34 -29.94 16.33 -3.49
CA ASP A 34 -29.39 15.03 -3.92
C ASP A 34 -28.08 14.65 -3.21
N CYS A 35 -28.14 14.40 -1.90
CA CYS A 35 -26.99 13.92 -1.14
C CYS A 35 -26.65 12.46 -1.47
N ILE A 36 -27.63 11.57 -1.48
CA ILE A 36 -27.49 10.19 -1.97
C ILE A 36 -28.18 10.10 -3.33
N TYR A 37 -27.48 9.62 -4.35
CA TYR A 37 -28.01 9.52 -5.71
C TYR A 37 -27.49 8.27 -6.41
N PHE A 38 -28.07 7.96 -7.58
CA PHE A 38 -27.71 6.79 -8.37
C PHE A 38 -27.05 7.16 -9.68
N GLU A 39 -26.05 6.37 -10.06
CA GLU A 39 -25.36 6.49 -11.33
C GLU A 39 -24.94 5.09 -11.80
N ASP A 40 -25.36 4.67 -13.00
CA ASP A 40 -25.17 3.29 -13.52
C ASP A 40 -25.55 2.19 -12.49
N SER A 41 -26.69 2.36 -11.82
CA SER A 41 -27.16 1.47 -10.75
C SER A 41 -26.25 1.39 -9.51
N LYS A 42 -25.19 2.22 -9.41
CA LYS A 42 -24.39 2.38 -8.20
C LYS A 42 -24.99 3.45 -7.31
N LEU A 43 -24.96 3.22 -6.00
CA LEU A 43 -25.30 4.22 -5.00
C LEU A 43 -24.06 5.07 -4.74
N LEU A 44 -24.21 6.39 -4.86
CA LEU A 44 -23.17 7.37 -4.60
C LEU A 44 -23.65 8.38 -3.56
N ILE A 45 -22.70 8.94 -2.82
CA ILE A 45 -22.92 9.92 -1.76
C ILE A 45 -22.09 11.16 -2.07
N ASP A 46 -22.75 12.31 -2.12
CA ASP A 46 -22.11 13.61 -2.23
C ASP A 46 -21.57 14.06 -0.87
N GLU A 47 -20.24 14.10 -0.78
CA GLU A 47 -19.49 14.43 0.43
C GLU A 47 -19.67 15.90 0.86
N SER A 48 -19.98 16.80 -0.09
CA SER A 48 -20.23 18.22 0.20
C SER A 48 -21.61 18.48 0.81
N LEU A 49 -22.59 17.64 0.48
CA LEU A 49 -23.96 17.72 1.01
C LEU A 49 -24.17 16.85 2.25
N CYS A 50 -23.34 15.82 2.44
CA CYS A 50 -23.48 14.88 3.55
C CYS A 50 -23.21 15.56 4.91
N ILE A 51 -24.22 15.50 5.79
CA ILE A 51 -24.12 16.03 7.16
C ILE A 51 -23.50 15.05 8.17
N GLY A 52 -23.22 13.81 7.77
CA GLY A 52 -22.60 12.81 8.65
C GLY A 52 -23.52 12.21 9.72
N CYS A 53 -24.85 12.23 9.52
CA CYS A 53 -25.82 11.74 10.49
C CYS A 53 -25.77 10.22 10.79
N GLY A 54 -25.08 9.42 9.95
CA GLY A 54 -24.92 7.98 10.16
C GLY A 54 -26.13 7.10 9.82
N ILE A 55 -27.26 7.66 9.41
CA ILE A 55 -28.50 6.88 9.15
C ILE A 55 -28.29 5.85 8.03
N CYS A 56 -27.63 6.24 6.92
CA CYS A 56 -27.31 5.33 5.82
C CYS A 56 -26.30 4.25 6.23
N VAL A 57 -25.37 4.56 7.13
CA VAL A 57 -24.42 3.60 7.71
C VAL A 57 -25.16 2.57 8.53
N ASN A 58 -26.09 2.98 9.39
CA ASN A 58 -26.88 2.05 10.20
C ASN A 58 -27.77 1.13 9.35
N ALA A 59 -28.28 1.63 8.23
CA ALA A 59 -29.07 0.83 7.28
C ALA A 59 -28.23 -0.21 6.52
N SER A 60 -26.92 0.02 6.32
CA SER A 60 -26.03 -0.95 5.69
C SER A 60 -24.58 -0.82 6.19
N PRO A 61 -24.27 -1.29 7.41
CA PRO A 61 -23.00 -1.02 8.09
C PRO A 61 -21.78 -1.61 7.37
N GLU A 62 -21.98 -2.73 6.67
CA GLU A 62 -20.90 -3.43 5.96
C GLU A 62 -20.57 -2.84 4.59
N ALA A 63 -21.42 -1.95 4.07
CA ALA A 63 -21.31 -1.43 2.72
C ALA A 63 -21.16 0.09 2.66
N ILE A 64 -21.65 0.83 3.66
CA ILE A 64 -21.57 2.29 3.69
C ILE A 64 -20.75 2.72 4.89
N HIS A 65 -19.75 3.56 4.65
CA HIS A 65 -18.94 4.15 5.69
C HIS A 65 -18.90 5.67 5.50
N ILE A 66 -19.32 6.41 6.52
CA ILE A 66 -19.15 7.86 6.59
C ILE A 66 -18.11 8.15 7.66
N ILE A 67 -17.07 8.90 7.29
CA ILE A 67 -15.91 9.17 8.12
C ILE A 67 -15.71 10.67 8.15
N ASN A 68 -15.69 11.24 9.36
CA ASN A 68 -15.23 12.60 9.55
C ASN A 68 -13.70 12.55 9.61
N LEU A 69 -13.04 13.22 8.67
CA LEU A 69 -11.59 13.32 8.72
C LEU A 69 -11.18 14.26 9.86
N PRO A 70 -10.07 13.97 10.55
CA PRO A 70 -9.37 14.94 11.38
C PRO A 70 -9.11 16.24 10.60
N GLU A 71 -9.19 17.40 11.27
CA GLU A 71 -8.92 18.72 10.64
C GLU A 71 -7.49 18.79 10.09
N GLU A 72 -6.57 18.00 10.64
CA GLU A 72 -5.19 17.88 10.21
C GLU A 72 -5.03 17.21 8.82
N LEU A 73 -6.09 16.60 8.28
CA LEU A 73 -6.12 15.92 6.98
C LEU A 73 -6.93 16.68 5.92
N GLU A 74 -7.07 18.00 6.05
CA GLU A 74 -7.79 18.84 5.07
C GLU A 74 -7.18 18.85 3.66
N GLN A 75 -5.95 18.34 3.50
CA GLN A 75 -5.31 18.18 2.19
C GLN A 75 -6.09 17.28 1.22
N GLU A 76 -5.85 17.45 -0.08
CA GLU A 76 -6.42 16.56 -1.08
C GLU A 76 -5.73 15.19 -1.09
N PRO A 77 -6.46 14.10 -1.36
CA PRO A 77 -5.86 12.78 -1.47
C PRO A 77 -4.94 12.72 -2.69
N ILE A 78 -3.83 12.02 -2.57
CA ILE A 78 -2.87 11.81 -3.66
C ILE A 78 -3.48 10.90 -4.72
N HIS A 79 -4.25 9.92 -4.27
CA HIS A 79 -4.94 9.02 -5.17
C HIS A 79 -6.31 8.62 -4.62
N ARG A 80 -7.27 8.50 -5.52
CA ARG A 80 -8.62 7.98 -5.28
C ARG A 80 -9.00 7.06 -6.44
N TYR A 81 -9.49 5.85 -6.18
CA TYR A 81 -9.88 4.92 -7.26
C TYR A 81 -11.17 5.34 -8.00
N GLY A 82 -12.07 6.02 -7.28
CA GLY A 82 -13.32 6.54 -7.82
C GLY A 82 -14.12 7.28 -6.74
N LYS A 83 -15.27 7.86 -7.12
CA LYS A 83 -16.16 8.51 -6.15
C LYS A 83 -16.66 7.48 -5.15
N ASN A 84 -16.54 7.80 -3.87
CA ASN A 84 -16.85 6.92 -2.75
C ASN A 84 -16.06 5.59 -2.70
N GLU A 85 -14.84 5.59 -3.24
CA GLU A 85 -13.90 4.48 -3.10
C GLU A 85 -12.69 4.91 -2.25
N PHE A 86 -11.74 3.98 -2.07
CA PHE A 86 -10.57 4.18 -1.23
C PHE A 86 -9.73 5.41 -1.60
N GLU A 87 -9.29 6.15 -0.58
CA GLU A 87 -8.42 7.33 -0.69
C GLU A 87 -7.05 7.14 -0.02
N LEU A 88 -5.98 7.58 -0.71
CA LEU A 88 -4.62 7.57 -0.18
C LEU A 88 -4.13 8.99 0.09
N PHE A 89 -3.63 9.22 1.30
CA PHE A 89 -3.01 10.46 1.76
C PHE A 89 -1.55 10.23 2.14
N ASN A 90 -0.69 11.18 1.78
CA ASN A 90 0.77 11.08 1.86
C ASN A 90 1.37 9.88 1.11
N LEU A 91 2.69 9.92 0.90
CA LEU A 91 3.46 8.80 0.36
C LEU A 91 4.64 8.50 1.29
N PRO A 92 5.06 7.23 1.38
CA PRO A 92 6.30 6.90 2.04
C PRO A 92 7.46 7.43 1.20
N ILE A 93 8.51 7.91 1.84
CA ILE A 93 9.60 8.60 1.15
C ILE A 93 10.83 7.69 1.16
N PRO A 94 11.32 7.24 -0.01
CA PRO A 94 12.54 6.47 -0.07
C PRO A 94 13.75 7.34 0.29
N LEU A 95 14.60 6.83 1.19
CA LEU A 95 15.83 7.51 1.60
C LEU A 95 17.05 6.71 1.13
N PHE A 96 17.94 7.38 0.40
CA PHE A 96 19.19 6.79 -0.07
C PHE A 96 20.10 6.44 1.11
N GLY A 97 20.77 5.28 1.04
CA GLY A 97 21.58 4.76 2.13
C GLY A 97 20.80 4.09 3.26
N LYS A 98 19.48 3.95 3.12
CA LYS A 98 18.61 3.39 4.16
C LYS A 98 17.63 2.37 3.61
N VAL A 99 17.24 1.44 4.48
CA VAL A 99 16.06 0.61 4.30
C VAL A 99 14.89 1.28 5.01
N VAL A 100 13.90 1.73 4.25
CA VAL A 100 12.66 2.31 4.75
C VAL A 100 11.56 1.26 4.72
N GLY A 101 10.94 1.00 5.87
CA GLY A 101 9.81 0.09 6.00
C GLY A 101 8.46 0.79 6.01
N ILE A 102 7.41 0.06 5.64
CA ILE A 102 6.02 0.49 5.80
C ILE A 102 5.30 -0.54 6.64
N LEU A 103 4.68 -0.09 7.72
CA LEU A 103 3.95 -0.90 8.67
C LEU A 103 2.49 -0.43 8.77
N GLY A 104 1.53 -1.35 8.66
CA GLY A 104 0.11 -1.02 8.78
C GLY A 104 -0.77 -2.23 8.56
N ILE A 105 -2.05 -2.13 8.92
CA ILE A 105 -3.03 -3.20 8.72
C ILE A 105 -3.30 -3.46 7.23
N ASN A 106 -3.94 -4.57 6.92
CA ASN A 106 -4.37 -4.87 5.55
C ASN A 106 -5.48 -3.93 5.10
N GLY A 107 -5.59 -3.72 3.78
CA GLY A 107 -6.60 -2.82 3.20
C GLY A 107 -6.41 -1.33 3.50
N ILE A 108 -5.28 -0.91 4.10
CA ILE A 108 -4.97 0.50 4.38
C ILE A 108 -4.25 1.21 3.23
N GLY A 109 -4.02 0.53 2.10
CA GLY A 109 -3.39 1.12 0.92
C GLY A 109 -1.87 1.01 0.82
N LYS A 110 -1.19 0.17 1.62
CA LYS A 110 0.28 -0.06 1.53
C LYS A 110 0.73 -0.37 0.09
N SER A 111 0.13 -1.39 -0.53
CA SER A 111 0.43 -1.75 -1.91
C SER A 111 0.00 -0.69 -2.92
N THR A 112 -0.99 0.16 -2.61
CA THR A 112 -1.34 1.31 -3.46
C THR A 112 -0.24 2.37 -3.41
N ALA A 113 0.26 2.72 -2.23
CA ALA A 113 1.38 3.64 -2.06
C ALA A 113 2.65 3.15 -2.77
N ILE A 114 2.97 1.85 -2.65
CA ILE A 114 4.09 1.25 -3.40
C ILE A 114 3.87 1.35 -4.91
N LYS A 115 2.68 1.01 -5.42
CA LYS A 115 2.41 1.06 -6.86
C LYS A 115 2.55 2.47 -7.42
N VAL A 116 2.20 3.49 -6.62
CA VAL A 116 2.42 4.90 -6.95
C VAL A 116 3.91 5.19 -7.06
N LEU A 117 4.70 4.84 -6.05
CA LEU A 117 6.15 5.05 -6.08
C LEU A 117 6.84 4.25 -7.19
N ALA A 118 6.38 3.04 -7.47
CA ALA A 118 6.91 2.18 -8.52
C ALA A 118 6.55 2.67 -9.95
N GLY A 119 5.72 3.70 -10.08
CA GLY A 119 5.23 4.20 -11.38
C GLY A 119 4.26 3.26 -12.09
N ILE A 120 3.73 2.25 -11.39
CA ILE A 120 2.75 1.29 -11.92
C ILE A 120 1.35 1.88 -11.88
N LEU A 121 1.05 2.66 -10.84
CA LEU A 121 -0.19 3.40 -10.67
C LEU A 121 0.14 4.89 -10.69
N LYS A 122 -0.46 5.64 -11.61
CA LYS A 122 -0.29 7.09 -11.58
C LYS A 122 -1.32 7.72 -10.63
N PRO A 123 -0.89 8.61 -9.71
CA PRO A 123 -1.78 9.32 -8.80
C PRO A 123 -2.68 10.27 -9.59
N ASN A 124 -3.83 10.65 -9.03
CA ASN A 124 -4.81 11.54 -9.67
C ASN A 124 -5.16 12.78 -8.83
N LEU A 125 -4.50 12.96 -7.66
CA LEU A 125 -4.67 14.13 -6.78
C LEU A 125 -6.13 14.45 -6.45
N GLY A 126 -6.99 13.42 -6.36
CA GLY A 126 -8.42 13.59 -6.08
C GLY A 126 -9.24 14.26 -7.20
N LYS A 127 -8.67 14.47 -8.40
CA LYS A 127 -9.30 15.21 -9.52
C LYS A 127 -10.61 14.61 -10.03
N ASP A 128 -10.93 13.37 -9.70
CA ASP A 128 -12.10 12.63 -10.23
C ASP A 128 -13.47 13.25 -9.84
N ILE A 129 -13.50 14.30 -9.01
CA ILE A 129 -14.72 14.86 -8.44
C ILE A 129 -15.30 16.03 -9.27
N LYS A 130 -14.47 16.83 -9.96
CA LYS A 130 -14.93 18.15 -10.45
C LYS A 130 -15.86 18.10 -11.68
N ASN A 131 -15.80 17.05 -12.50
CA ASN A 131 -16.49 17.03 -13.82
C ASN A 131 -17.45 15.83 -14.06
N GLN A 132 -17.75 14.99 -13.07
CA GLN A 132 -18.56 13.79 -13.31
C GLN A 132 -20.04 14.08 -13.67
N ARG A 133 -20.60 15.23 -13.27
CA ARG A 133 -22.01 15.58 -13.59
C ARG A 133 -22.30 15.80 -15.07
N PHE A 134 -21.30 15.95 -15.94
CA PHE A 134 -21.50 16.37 -17.34
C PHE A 134 -21.12 15.34 -18.42
N LEU A 135 -20.60 14.16 -18.05
CA LEU A 135 -19.96 13.24 -19.01
C LEU A 135 -20.63 11.86 -18.99
N GLY A 136 -21.87 11.82 -19.51
CA GLY A 136 -22.69 10.61 -19.61
C GLY A 136 -22.32 9.64 -20.74
N SER A 137 -21.50 10.05 -21.72
CA SER A 137 -21.33 9.28 -22.97
C SER A 137 -19.90 8.88 -23.36
N LEU A 138 -18.85 9.33 -22.65
CA LEU A 138 -17.44 9.12 -23.04
C LEU A 138 -16.65 8.16 -22.12
N ARG A 139 -17.34 7.33 -21.33
CA ARG A 139 -16.76 6.55 -20.22
C ARG A 139 -15.74 5.48 -20.62
N ASN A 140 -15.69 5.05 -21.88
CA ASN A 140 -14.97 3.85 -22.31
C ASN A 140 -13.82 4.10 -23.31
N SER A 141 -13.24 5.30 -23.35
CA SER A 141 -12.01 5.53 -24.12
C SER A 141 -10.77 5.46 -23.23
N LYS A 142 -9.66 4.92 -23.76
CA LYS A 142 -8.32 5.00 -23.12
C LYS A 142 -7.85 6.45 -22.94
N GLU A 143 -8.46 7.40 -23.63
CA GLU A 143 -8.24 8.84 -23.46
C GLU A 143 -8.87 9.37 -22.15
N PHE A 144 -10.06 8.91 -21.78
CA PHE A 144 -10.74 9.32 -20.54
C PHE A 144 -9.99 8.90 -19.27
N GLN A 145 -9.25 7.79 -19.31
CA GLN A 145 -8.38 7.37 -18.19
C GLN A 145 -7.11 8.23 -18.09
N ARG A 146 -6.59 8.75 -19.22
CA ARG A 146 -5.38 9.59 -19.25
C ARG A 146 -5.62 11.01 -18.73
N GLU A 147 -6.81 11.57 -18.94
CA GLU A 147 -7.17 12.91 -18.42
C GLU A 147 -7.26 12.98 -16.88
N LYS A 148 -7.32 11.83 -16.20
CA LYS A 148 -7.42 11.75 -14.74
C LYS A 148 -6.06 11.60 -14.06
N GLU A 149 -5.01 11.22 -14.77
CA GLU A 149 -3.69 11.00 -14.18
C GLU A 149 -2.97 12.33 -13.96
N ALA A 150 -2.34 12.50 -12.78
CA ALA A 150 -1.53 13.66 -12.50
C ALA A 150 -0.19 13.56 -13.25
N SER A 151 0.24 14.68 -13.83
CA SER A 151 1.58 14.77 -14.41
C SER A 151 2.65 14.86 -13.32
N TYR A 152 3.91 14.57 -13.65
CA TYR A 152 5.00 14.77 -12.69
C TYR A 152 5.12 16.24 -12.25
N ASP A 153 4.81 17.21 -13.10
CA ASP A 153 4.85 18.63 -12.74
C ASP A 153 3.78 18.97 -11.69
N GLU A 154 2.59 18.40 -11.83
CA GLU A 154 1.52 18.56 -10.83
C GLU A 154 1.88 17.89 -9.50
N LEU A 155 2.56 16.74 -9.54
CA LEU A 155 3.05 16.09 -8.32
C LEU A 155 4.13 16.91 -7.63
N ILE A 156 5.07 17.48 -8.39
CA ILE A 156 6.14 18.33 -7.86
C ILE A 156 5.54 19.56 -7.19
N GLU A 157 4.54 20.21 -7.81
CA GLU A 157 3.86 21.36 -7.20
C GLU A 157 3.00 20.94 -6.00
N PHE A 158 2.31 19.80 -6.05
CA PHE A 158 1.53 19.28 -4.92
C PHE A 158 2.41 19.00 -3.69
N PHE A 159 3.62 18.47 -3.89
CA PHE A 159 4.56 18.13 -2.82
C PHE A 159 5.55 19.24 -2.49
N LYS A 160 5.33 20.46 -2.98
CA LYS A 160 6.27 21.58 -2.83
C LYS A 160 6.70 21.80 -1.38
N GLY A 161 8.01 21.90 -1.16
CA GLY A 161 8.62 22.06 0.16
C GLY A 161 8.75 20.76 0.97
N THR A 162 8.45 19.60 0.39
CA THR A 162 8.60 18.28 1.06
C THR A 162 9.68 17.43 0.39
N GLU A 163 10.16 16.38 1.07
CA GLU A 163 11.11 15.44 0.48
C GLU A 163 10.53 14.68 -0.73
N ALA A 164 9.20 14.54 -0.81
CA ALA A 164 8.53 13.92 -1.94
C ALA A 164 8.68 14.75 -3.23
N GLN A 165 8.79 16.08 -3.14
CA GLN A 165 9.12 16.95 -4.28
C GLN A 165 10.46 16.52 -4.90
N ALA A 166 11.51 16.47 -4.08
CA ALA A 166 12.85 16.11 -4.53
C ALA A 166 12.91 14.70 -5.11
N PHE A 167 12.10 13.77 -4.58
CA PHE A 167 11.92 12.44 -5.16
C PHE A 167 11.35 12.51 -6.59
N PHE A 168 10.20 13.16 -6.78
CA PHE A 168 9.56 13.25 -8.10
C PHE A 168 10.38 14.04 -9.13
N GLU A 169 11.11 15.07 -8.71
CA GLU A 169 12.07 15.77 -9.56
C GLU A 169 13.17 14.84 -10.08
N LYS A 170 13.76 14.02 -9.20
CA LYS A 170 14.78 13.03 -9.58
C LYS A 170 14.23 11.92 -10.46
N VAL A 171 12.98 11.49 -10.23
CA VAL A 171 12.27 10.53 -11.10
C VAL A 171 12.06 11.15 -12.49
N LYS A 172 11.53 12.37 -12.58
CA LYS A 172 11.31 13.09 -13.84
C LYS A 172 12.62 13.29 -14.61
N ALA A 173 13.72 13.59 -13.91
CA ALA A 173 15.06 13.73 -14.50
C ALA A 173 15.72 12.39 -14.88
N GLY A 174 15.07 11.23 -14.67
CA GLY A 174 15.62 9.91 -14.97
C GLY A 174 16.79 9.50 -14.06
N LYS A 175 17.02 10.23 -12.95
CA LYS A 175 18.07 9.94 -11.97
C LYS A 175 17.68 8.79 -11.03
N ILE A 176 16.39 8.50 -10.89
CA ILE A 176 15.88 7.35 -10.12
C ILE A 176 15.35 6.29 -11.08
N LYS A 177 15.92 5.10 -11.01
CA LYS A 177 15.46 3.89 -11.69
C LYS A 177 14.94 2.92 -10.64
N ILE A 178 13.72 2.43 -10.86
CA ILE A 178 12.98 1.67 -9.86
C ILE A 178 12.88 0.21 -10.27
N ALA A 179 13.15 -0.69 -9.33
CA ALA A 179 12.88 -2.12 -9.47
C ALA A 179 11.93 -2.58 -8.36
N TYR A 180 10.84 -3.24 -8.74
CA TYR A 180 9.75 -3.61 -7.85
C TYR A 180 9.52 -5.12 -7.84
N LYS A 181 9.50 -5.71 -6.63
CA LYS A 181 9.03 -7.07 -6.36
C LYS A 181 7.55 -7.01 -5.91
N PRO A 182 6.61 -7.59 -6.66
CA PRO A 182 5.19 -7.60 -6.29
C PRO A 182 4.86 -8.57 -5.16
N GLN A 183 3.79 -8.27 -4.41
CA GLN A 183 3.27 -9.14 -3.34
C GLN A 183 2.92 -10.54 -3.87
N GLN A 184 2.13 -10.60 -4.96
CA GLN A 184 1.64 -11.84 -5.57
C GLN A 184 2.69 -12.47 -6.51
N ILE A 185 3.54 -13.33 -5.97
CA ILE A 185 4.53 -14.08 -6.76
C ILE A 185 3.92 -15.24 -7.54
N ASP A 186 2.74 -15.73 -7.16
CA ASP A 186 2.06 -16.86 -7.82
C ASP A 186 1.62 -16.58 -9.26
N LEU A 187 1.68 -15.30 -9.67
CA LEU A 187 1.43 -14.87 -11.05
C LEU A 187 2.66 -15.07 -11.95
N ILE A 188 3.86 -15.22 -11.38
CA ILE A 188 5.10 -15.38 -12.15
C ILE A 188 5.07 -16.67 -12.97
N PRO A 189 4.75 -17.87 -12.42
CA PRO A 189 4.69 -19.10 -13.22
C PRO A 189 3.57 -19.08 -14.27
N LYS A 190 2.52 -18.27 -14.07
CA LYS A 190 1.42 -18.12 -15.03
C LYS A 190 1.81 -17.24 -16.23
N THR A 191 2.71 -16.28 -16.02
CA THR A 191 3.10 -15.29 -17.03
C THR A 191 4.44 -15.61 -17.69
N GLN A 192 5.34 -16.30 -17.00
CA GLN A 192 6.67 -16.67 -17.47
C GLN A 192 6.80 -18.19 -17.56
N LYS A 193 7.26 -18.68 -18.71
CA LYS A 193 7.50 -20.10 -18.98
C LYS A 193 9.00 -20.37 -19.09
N GLY A 194 9.38 -21.63 -18.86
CA GLY A 194 10.75 -22.13 -19.03
C GLY A 194 11.52 -22.25 -17.72
N LYS A 195 12.86 -22.27 -17.84
CA LYS A 195 13.78 -22.46 -16.72
C LYS A 195 14.04 -21.18 -15.94
N VAL A 196 14.31 -21.32 -14.65
CA VAL A 196 14.67 -20.20 -13.76
C VAL A 196 15.87 -19.41 -14.30
N LYS A 197 16.92 -20.11 -14.76
CA LYS A 197 18.13 -19.50 -15.33
C LYS A 197 17.84 -18.63 -16.55
N ALA A 198 16.91 -19.06 -17.41
CA ALA A 198 16.55 -18.30 -18.60
C ALA A 198 15.82 -16.99 -18.24
N LEU A 199 14.91 -17.04 -17.26
CA LEU A 199 14.24 -15.86 -16.73
C LEU A 199 15.24 -14.88 -16.11
N LEU A 200 16.12 -15.36 -15.24
CA LEU A 200 17.09 -14.52 -14.54
C LEU A 200 18.11 -13.91 -15.51
N LYS A 201 18.62 -14.66 -16.49
CA LYS A 201 19.51 -14.13 -17.53
C LYS A 201 18.85 -13.03 -18.36
N LYS A 202 17.55 -13.14 -18.64
CA LYS A 202 16.80 -12.13 -19.42
C LYS A 202 16.69 -10.79 -18.68
N VAL A 203 16.62 -10.81 -17.35
CA VAL A 203 16.49 -9.59 -16.51
C VAL A 203 17.82 -9.10 -15.94
N ASP A 204 18.91 -9.83 -16.16
CA ASP A 204 20.24 -9.50 -15.63
C ASP A 204 20.92 -8.38 -16.40
N GLU A 205 20.60 -7.15 -16.02
CA GLU A 205 21.23 -5.94 -16.54
C GLU A 205 22.60 -5.66 -15.89
N LYS A 206 22.88 -6.29 -14.74
CA LYS A 206 24.11 -6.10 -13.96
C LYS A 206 25.20 -7.11 -14.26
N LYS A 207 24.87 -8.21 -14.95
CA LYS A 207 25.75 -9.39 -15.16
C LYS A 207 26.22 -9.98 -13.82
N GLN A 208 25.33 -10.08 -12.85
CA GLN A 208 25.63 -10.53 -11.48
C GLN A 208 24.86 -11.78 -11.07
N LEU A 209 24.24 -12.51 -12.02
CA LEU A 209 23.43 -13.69 -11.75
C LEU A 209 24.08 -14.69 -10.78
N ASP A 210 25.33 -15.10 -11.00
CA ASP A 210 25.98 -16.13 -10.18
C ASP A 210 26.18 -15.66 -8.73
N LYS A 211 26.58 -14.39 -8.54
CA LYS A 211 26.74 -13.79 -7.20
C LYS A 211 25.41 -13.74 -6.46
N ILE A 212 24.36 -13.25 -7.11
CA ILE A 212 23.02 -13.13 -6.51
C ILE A 212 22.40 -14.51 -6.26
N ALA A 213 22.61 -15.47 -7.17
CA ALA A 213 22.13 -16.83 -7.03
C ALA A 213 22.73 -17.51 -5.79
N LYS A 214 24.03 -17.32 -5.55
CA LYS A 214 24.71 -17.81 -4.36
C LYS A 214 24.20 -17.14 -3.07
N GLN A 215 24.07 -15.81 -3.07
CA GLN A 215 23.61 -15.07 -1.89
C GLN A 215 22.17 -15.42 -1.48
N LEU A 216 21.32 -15.77 -2.44
CA LEU A 216 19.93 -16.17 -2.21
C LEU A 216 19.74 -17.70 -2.17
N GLU A 217 20.81 -18.49 -2.29
CA GLU A 217 20.79 -19.96 -2.25
C GLU A 217 19.85 -20.59 -3.29
N ILE A 218 19.86 -20.05 -4.52
CA ILE A 218 19.02 -20.52 -5.64
C ILE A 218 19.84 -21.20 -6.76
N GLU A 219 21.13 -21.47 -6.55
CA GLU A 219 22.00 -22.14 -7.52
C GLU A 219 21.43 -23.50 -7.97
N ASN A 220 20.95 -24.29 -7.01
CA ASN A 220 20.44 -25.64 -7.25
C ASN A 220 19.11 -25.69 -8.03
N ILE A 221 18.41 -24.57 -8.16
CA ILE A 221 17.12 -24.49 -8.85
C ILE A 221 17.19 -23.77 -10.19
N LEU A 222 18.38 -23.31 -10.61
CA LEU A 222 18.55 -22.55 -11.86
C LEU A 222 18.09 -23.35 -13.07
N ASP A 223 18.32 -24.67 -13.09
CA ASP A 223 17.97 -25.54 -14.20
C ASP A 223 16.55 -26.11 -14.13
N ASN A 224 15.82 -25.87 -13.03
CA ASN A 224 14.43 -26.30 -12.84
C ASN A 224 13.47 -25.40 -13.63
N ASN A 225 12.28 -25.91 -13.95
CA ASN A 225 11.23 -25.08 -14.52
C ASN A 225 10.58 -24.21 -13.44
N ILE A 226 10.18 -23.00 -13.81
CA ILE A 226 9.55 -22.03 -12.89
C ILE A 226 8.25 -22.57 -12.27
N LYS A 227 7.54 -23.46 -12.97
CA LYS A 227 6.31 -24.09 -12.46
C LYS A 227 6.55 -25.21 -11.44
N ASP A 228 7.78 -25.72 -11.36
CA ASP A 228 8.11 -26.91 -10.57
C ASP A 228 8.82 -26.55 -9.24
N ILE A 229 9.13 -25.27 -9.01
CA ILE A 229 9.77 -24.79 -7.77
C ILE A 229 8.73 -24.44 -6.69
N SER A 230 9.14 -24.56 -5.43
CA SER A 230 8.31 -24.22 -4.26
C SER A 230 8.06 -22.71 -4.13
N GLY A 231 7.06 -22.32 -3.32
CA GLY A 231 6.75 -20.91 -3.06
C GLY A 231 7.93 -20.13 -2.45
N GLY A 232 8.69 -20.73 -1.53
CA GLY A 232 9.87 -20.11 -0.94
C GLY A 232 11.05 -19.97 -1.91
N GLU A 233 11.20 -20.91 -2.85
CA GLU A 233 12.15 -20.77 -3.96
C GLU A 233 11.71 -19.69 -4.94
N LEU A 234 10.43 -19.67 -5.31
CA LEU A 234 9.86 -18.66 -6.19
C LEU A 234 10.00 -17.25 -5.62
N GLN A 235 9.81 -17.09 -4.31
CA GLN A 235 10.02 -15.83 -3.61
C GLN A 235 11.48 -15.35 -3.73
N ARG A 236 12.45 -16.23 -3.52
CA ARG A 236 13.88 -15.91 -3.68
C ARG A 236 14.25 -15.60 -5.14
N VAL A 237 13.65 -16.30 -6.09
CA VAL A 237 13.78 -16.00 -7.54
C VAL A 237 13.19 -14.62 -7.87
N ALA A 238 12.05 -14.25 -7.30
CA ALA A 238 11.45 -12.93 -7.51
C ALA A 238 12.31 -11.79 -6.95
N ILE A 239 12.92 -12.00 -5.78
CA ILE A 239 13.90 -11.07 -5.20
C ILE A 239 15.13 -10.97 -6.10
N ALA A 240 15.69 -12.09 -6.54
CA ALA A 240 16.84 -12.12 -7.45
C ALA A 240 16.55 -11.34 -8.75
N ALA A 241 15.43 -11.64 -9.41
CA ALA A 241 14.99 -10.97 -10.63
C ALA A 241 14.83 -9.45 -10.46
N THR A 242 14.44 -9.01 -9.27
CA THR A 242 14.29 -7.58 -8.94
C THR A 242 15.66 -6.92 -8.78
N VAL A 243 16.59 -7.55 -8.05
CA VAL A 243 17.92 -6.99 -7.76
C VAL A 243 18.86 -6.97 -8.97
N LEU A 244 18.67 -7.92 -9.90
CA LEU A 244 19.44 -8.02 -11.14
C LEU A 244 19.16 -6.86 -12.13
N LYS A 245 18.06 -6.13 -11.97
CA LYS A 245 17.78 -4.90 -12.73
C LYS A 245 18.68 -3.75 -12.26
N LYS A 246 19.12 -2.90 -13.20
CA LYS A 246 19.93 -1.70 -12.92
C LYS A 246 19.03 -0.59 -12.39
N ALA A 247 18.78 -0.65 -11.09
CA ALA A 247 17.97 0.31 -10.33
C ALA A 247 18.78 0.90 -9.17
N ASN A 248 18.32 2.05 -8.68
CA ASN A 248 18.82 2.69 -7.45
C ASN A 248 17.72 2.95 -6.42
N LEU A 249 16.48 2.53 -6.74
CA LEU A 249 15.41 2.33 -5.77
C LEU A 249 14.87 0.91 -5.91
N TYR A 250 15.05 0.09 -4.88
CA TYR A 250 14.48 -1.26 -4.80
C TYR A 250 13.26 -1.26 -3.89
N ILE A 251 12.12 -1.76 -4.38
CA ILE A 251 10.89 -1.85 -3.61
C ILE A 251 10.48 -3.32 -3.48
N PHE A 252 10.29 -3.79 -2.24
CA PHE A 252 9.88 -5.15 -1.95
C PHE A 252 8.55 -5.18 -1.18
N ASP A 253 7.50 -5.71 -1.82
CA ASP A 253 6.22 -5.96 -1.16
C ASP A 253 6.19 -7.40 -0.60
N GLU A 254 6.21 -7.50 0.73
CA GLU A 254 6.30 -8.74 1.51
C GLU A 254 7.40 -9.70 1.04
N PRO A 255 8.69 -9.33 1.18
CA PRO A 255 9.82 -10.17 0.78
C PRO A 255 10.01 -11.45 1.61
N THR A 256 9.44 -11.55 2.82
CA THR A 256 9.64 -12.73 3.68
C THR A 256 8.49 -13.73 3.70
N SER A 257 7.43 -13.50 2.94
CA SER A 257 6.33 -14.45 2.75
C SER A 257 6.82 -15.79 2.18
N TYR A 258 6.21 -16.90 2.63
CA TYR A 258 6.55 -18.30 2.29
C TYR A 258 7.94 -18.80 2.73
N LEU A 259 8.78 -17.95 3.32
CA LEU A 259 10.12 -18.34 3.76
C LEU A 259 10.10 -18.92 5.18
N ASP A 260 10.94 -19.94 5.40
CA ASP A 260 11.26 -20.42 6.75
C ASP A 260 12.11 -19.40 7.52
N ILE A 261 12.20 -19.55 8.86
CA ILE A 261 12.88 -18.57 9.71
C ILE A 261 14.34 -18.32 9.31
N LYS A 262 15.08 -19.35 8.88
CA LYS A 262 16.49 -19.23 8.49
C LYS A 262 16.61 -18.45 7.19
N GLN A 263 15.74 -18.74 6.23
CA GLN A 263 15.66 -18.04 4.95
C GLN A 263 15.22 -16.58 5.13
N ARG A 264 14.26 -16.28 6.01
CA ARG A 264 13.84 -14.91 6.32
C ARG A 264 15.03 -14.05 6.76
N ILE A 265 15.80 -14.52 7.75
CA ILE A 265 16.97 -13.79 8.24
C ILE A 265 18.03 -13.58 7.15
N LYS A 266 18.29 -14.59 6.30
CA LYS A 266 19.24 -14.46 5.20
C LYS A 266 18.78 -13.44 4.16
N VAL A 267 17.51 -13.52 3.74
CA VAL A 267 16.92 -12.58 2.79
C VAL A 267 16.93 -11.16 3.37
N SER A 268 16.61 -10.98 4.65
CA SER A 268 16.67 -9.67 5.29
C SER A 268 18.08 -9.10 5.36
N LYS A 269 19.10 -9.92 5.67
CA LYS A 269 20.51 -9.51 5.59
C LYS A 269 20.88 -9.05 4.19
N PHE A 270 20.47 -9.83 3.19
CA PHE A 270 20.73 -9.52 1.80
C PHE A 270 20.07 -8.21 1.37
N ILE A 271 18.76 -8.03 1.63
CA ILE A 271 18.03 -6.80 1.32
C ILE A 271 18.67 -5.60 2.03
N LYS A 272 19.03 -5.73 3.31
CA LYS A 272 19.72 -4.67 4.06
C LYS A 272 21.06 -4.28 3.44
N SER A 273 21.80 -5.25 2.89
CA SER A 273 23.07 -4.99 2.20
C SER A 273 22.93 -4.27 0.85
N LEU A 274 21.71 -4.12 0.32
CA LEU A 274 21.47 -3.36 -0.91
C LEU A 274 21.42 -1.85 -0.68
N ALA A 275 21.16 -1.40 0.55
CA ALA A 275 21.09 0.02 0.86
C ALA A 275 22.51 0.59 1.02
N ASP A 276 22.86 1.53 0.16
CA ASP A 276 24.13 2.28 0.17
C ASP A 276 23.87 3.73 -0.24
N GLU A 277 24.88 4.60 -0.19
CA GLU A 277 24.74 6.04 -0.47
C GLU A 277 24.05 6.34 -1.82
N ASN A 278 24.12 5.41 -2.77
CA ASN A 278 23.52 5.55 -4.10
C ASN A 278 22.26 4.72 -4.29
N THR A 279 21.82 3.95 -3.28
CA THR A 279 20.71 3.01 -3.38
C THR A 279 19.76 3.14 -2.19
N ALA A 280 18.48 3.38 -2.48
CA ALA A 280 17.41 3.34 -1.49
C ALA A 280 16.67 2.00 -1.56
N VAL A 281 16.21 1.50 -0.41
CA VAL A 281 15.37 0.30 -0.33
C VAL A 281 14.09 0.64 0.41
N LEU A 282 12.94 0.29 -0.18
CA LEU A 282 11.63 0.38 0.45
C LEU A 282 11.05 -1.03 0.63
N ILE A 283 10.57 -1.35 1.84
CA ILE A 283 9.99 -2.66 2.14
C ILE A 283 8.60 -2.51 2.75
N VAL A 284 7.74 -3.49 2.47
CA VAL A 284 6.49 -3.69 3.20
C VAL A 284 6.54 -5.02 3.89
N GLU A 285 6.39 -5.00 5.21
CA GLU A 285 6.47 -6.19 6.05
C GLU A 285 5.42 -6.15 7.16
N HIS A 286 4.97 -7.34 7.51
CA HIS A 286 3.97 -7.57 8.56
C HIS A 286 4.58 -8.19 9.82
N ASP A 287 5.72 -8.85 9.67
CA ASP A 287 6.46 -9.44 10.77
C ASP A 287 7.34 -8.38 11.45
N LEU A 288 6.96 -7.99 12.66
CA LEU A 288 7.64 -6.94 13.42
C LEU A 288 9.11 -7.28 13.73
N ILE A 289 9.44 -8.56 13.90
CA ILE A 289 10.81 -9.01 14.22
C ILE A 289 11.69 -8.85 12.99
N ILE A 290 11.18 -9.28 11.83
CA ILE A 290 11.87 -9.13 10.56
C ILE A 290 12.00 -7.65 10.19
N LEU A 291 10.96 -6.85 10.41
CA LEU A 291 10.99 -5.42 10.18
C LEU A 291 12.05 -4.73 11.04
N ASP A 292 12.12 -5.04 12.35
CA ASP A 292 13.15 -4.53 13.28
C ASP A 292 14.57 -4.87 12.83
N TYR A 293 14.75 -6.07 12.30
CA TYR A 293 16.03 -6.53 11.81
C TYR A 293 16.47 -5.83 10.50
N MET A 294 15.52 -5.61 9.59
CA MET A 294 15.77 -5.20 8.21
C MET A 294 15.73 -3.69 7.99
N ALA A 295 14.80 -2.97 8.63
CA ALA A 295 14.57 -1.54 8.39
C ALA A 295 15.41 -0.64 9.30
N ASP A 296 15.83 0.52 8.79
CA ASP A 296 16.42 1.61 9.56
C ASP A 296 15.34 2.60 10.04
N LEU A 297 14.39 2.90 9.15
CA LEU A 297 13.27 3.80 9.38
C LEU A 297 11.97 3.12 8.96
N VAL A 298 10.85 3.47 9.59
CA VAL A 298 9.54 2.92 9.27
C VAL A 298 8.49 4.02 9.25
N HIS A 299 7.71 4.04 8.18
CA HIS A 299 6.43 4.76 8.11
C HIS A 299 5.32 3.87 8.65
N ILE A 300 4.48 4.43 9.52
CA ILE A 300 3.23 3.78 9.93
C ILE A 300 2.12 4.26 9.00
N MET A 301 1.36 3.34 8.42
CA MET A 301 0.12 3.64 7.73
C MET A 301 -1.07 3.39 8.63
N TYR A 302 -1.94 4.39 8.73
CA TYR A 302 -3.14 4.36 9.55
C TYR A 302 -4.36 4.88 8.77
N GLY A 303 -5.54 4.74 9.37
CA GLY A 303 -6.82 5.13 8.75
C GLY A 303 -7.86 4.04 8.96
N LYS A 304 -8.80 3.92 8.01
CA LYS A 304 -9.87 2.91 8.06
C LYS A 304 -9.78 1.98 6.85
N GLU A 305 -9.77 0.67 7.11
CA GLU A 305 -9.67 -0.38 6.11
C GLU A 305 -10.66 -0.16 4.96
N ALA A 306 -10.17 -0.31 3.73
CA ALA A 306 -10.90 -0.10 2.47
C ALA A 306 -11.51 1.30 2.28
N CYS A 307 -11.31 2.23 3.22
CA CYS A 307 -11.86 3.57 3.15
C CYS A 307 -10.80 4.63 2.86
N TYR A 308 -9.80 4.74 3.74
CA TYR A 308 -8.70 5.67 3.51
C TYR A 308 -7.45 5.22 4.26
N GLY A 309 -6.30 5.60 3.72
CA GLY A 309 -5.00 5.36 4.31
C GLY A 309 -4.15 6.62 4.32
N VAL A 310 -3.47 6.87 5.43
CA VAL A 310 -2.56 8.00 5.62
C VAL A 310 -1.18 7.44 5.95
N VAL A 311 -0.16 7.95 5.26
CA VAL A 311 1.24 7.66 5.60
C VAL A 311 1.73 8.70 6.61
N SER A 312 2.14 8.21 7.79
CA SER A 312 2.78 9.04 8.83
C SER A 312 4.22 9.42 8.47
N GLN A 313 4.81 10.32 9.24
CA GLN A 313 6.25 10.64 9.12
C GLN A 313 7.14 9.41 9.44
N PRO A 314 8.34 9.30 8.85
CA PRO A 314 9.22 8.18 9.14
C PRO A 314 9.77 8.28 10.56
N ARG A 315 9.92 7.14 11.24
CA ARG A 315 10.49 7.04 12.59
C ARG A 315 11.54 5.94 12.63
N THR A 316 12.44 5.97 13.61
CA THR A 316 13.33 4.83 13.84
C THR A 316 12.51 3.57 14.07
N THR A 317 12.99 2.43 13.58
CA THR A 317 12.20 1.18 13.57
C THR A 317 11.66 0.80 14.96
N ARG A 318 12.49 0.91 16.00
CA ARG A 318 12.09 0.66 17.39
C ARG A 318 10.95 1.59 17.83
N THR A 319 11.04 2.88 17.54
CA THR A 319 9.99 3.85 17.89
C THR A 319 8.71 3.56 17.13
N ALA A 320 8.81 3.28 15.82
CA ALA A 320 7.66 2.95 14.99
C ALA A 320 6.92 1.69 15.50
N ILE A 321 7.66 0.63 15.86
CA ILE A 321 7.05 -0.61 16.40
C ILE A 321 6.33 -0.31 17.72
N ASN A 322 6.93 0.45 18.63
CA ASN A 322 6.29 0.80 19.91
C ASN A 322 5.02 1.64 19.71
N VAL A 323 5.08 2.63 18.82
CA VAL A 323 3.92 3.45 18.43
C VAL A 323 2.83 2.57 17.82
N TYR A 324 3.20 1.69 16.89
CA TYR A 324 2.29 0.74 16.25
C TYR A 324 1.57 -0.13 17.29
N LEU A 325 2.31 -0.71 18.24
CA LEU A 325 1.78 -1.54 19.32
C LEU A 325 0.89 -0.76 20.28
N SER A 326 1.20 0.50 20.57
CA SER A 326 0.39 1.37 21.44
C SER A 326 -0.94 1.80 20.82
N GLY A 327 -1.02 1.89 19.49
CA GLY A 327 -2.21 2.33 18.77
C GLY A 327 -2.40 3.86 18.69
N TYR A 328 -1.40 4.64 19.09
CA TYR A 328 -1.49 6.11 19.16
C TYR A 328 -0.21 6.80 18.66
N LEU A 329 -0.36 7.63 17.63
CA LEU A 329 0.66 8.53 17.08
C LEU A 329 0.62 9.83 17.88
N LYS A 330 1.56 10.01 18.81
CA LYS A 330 1.60 11.20 19.68
C LYS A 330 1.87 12.49 18.90
N GLU A 331 2.80 12.45 17.94
CA GLU A 331 3.22 13.65 17.21
C GLU A 331 2.13 14.17 16.26
N GLU A 332 1.25 13.29 15.80
CA GLU A 332 0.13 13.61 14.91
C GLU A 332 -1.20 13.68 15.69
N ASN A 333 -1.14 13.58 17.02
CA ASN A 333 -2.31 13.48 17.91
C ASN A 333 -3.38 12.47 17.44
N MET A 334 -2.96 11.37 16.80
CA MET A 334 -3.86 10.49 16.06
C MET A 334 -3.92 9.09 16.67
N ARG A 335 -5.10 8.70 17.16
CA ARG A 335 -5.37 7.35 17.64
C ARG A 335 -5.97 6.52 16.52
N PHE A 336 -5.20 5.59 15.98
CA PHE A 336 -5.65 4.68 14.93
C PHE A 336 -6.13 3.33 15.48
N ARG A 337 -5.96 3.08 16.79
CA ARG A 337 -6.50 1.88 17.46
C ARG A 337 -6.85 2.17 18.92
N ASN A 338 -8.02 1.67 19.35
CA ASN A 338 -8.58 1.94 20.68
C ASN A 338 -7.97 1.10 21.81
N TYR A 339 -7.17 0.08 21.49
CA TYR A 339 -6.53 -0.80 22.45
C TYR A 339 -5.06 -1.02 22.08
N PRO A 340 -4.15 -1.16 23.06
CA PRO A 340 -2.77 -1.55 22.79
C PRO A 340 -2.67 -3.06 22.52
N ILE A 341 -1.70 -3.49 21.70
CA ILE A 341 -1.29 -4.90 21.64
C ILE A 341 -0.33 -5.14 22.81
N LYS A 342 -0.65 -6.10 23.67
CA LYS A 342 0.20 -6.55 24.78
C LYS A 342 0.54 -8.02 24.57
N PHE A 343 1.77 -8.39 24.85
CA PHE A 343 2.20 -9.79 24.81
C PHE A 343 2.17 -10.35 26.23
N GLU A 344 1.48 -11.48 26.43
CA GLU A 344 1.46 -12.16 27.71
C GLU A 344 2.82 -12.83 27.97
N LYS A 345 3.43 -12.53 29.11
CA LYS A 345 4.58 -13.28 29.60
C LYS A 345 4.04 -14.58 30.21
N ARG A 346 3.99 -15.67 29.43
CA ARG A 346 3.86 -17.00 30.03
C ARG A 346 5.15 -17.31 30.77
N ALA A 347 5.08 -17.48 32.08
CA ALA A 347 6.18 -18.05 32.85
C ALA A 347 6.48 -19.44 32.29
N LEU A 348 7.76 -19.76 32.09
CA LEU A 348 8.16 -21.12 31.76
C LEU A 348 7.63 -22.03 32.88
N ILE A 349 6.77 -22.98 32.53
CA ILE A 349 6.36 -24.04 33.45
C ILE A 349 7.65 -24.71 33.89
N LYS A 350 8.06 -24.51 35.15
CA LYS A 350 9.13 -25.30 35.75
C LYS A 350 8.68 -26.75 35.60
N LYS A 351 9.36 -27.54 34.77
CA LYS A 351 9.25 -29.00 34.83
C LYS A 351 9.64 -29.35 36.26
N THR A 352 8.65 -29.63 37.11
CA THR A 352 8.88 -30.37 38.34
C THR A 352 9.49 -31.69 37.89
N SER A 353 10.77 -31.86 38.15
CA SER A 353 11.44 -33.14 38.14
C SER A 353 10.75 -34.02 39.17
N THR A 354 9.74 -34.78 38.73
CA THR A 354 9.29 -35.97 39.44
C THR A 354 10.42 -36.97 39.33
N ASN A 355 11.30 -36.97 40.34
CA ASN A 355 12.09 -38.14 40.68
C ASN A 355 11.09 -39.21 41.14
N LEU A 356 10.94 -40.27 40.36
CA LEU A 356 10.52 -41.58 40.83
C LEU A 356 11.44 -42.62 40.18
#